data_AF-Q1IDK5-F1
#
_entry.id   AF-Q1IDK5-F1
#
_cell.length_a   1.000
_cell.length_b   1.000
_cell.length_c   1.000
_cell.angle_alpha   90.00
_cell.angle_beta   90.00
_cell.angle_gamma   90.00
#
_symmetry.space_group_name_H-M   'P 1'
#
loop_
_entity.id
_entity.type
_entity.pdbx_description
1 polymer ?
#
loop_
_entity_poly.entity_id
_entity_poly.type
_entity_poly.pdbx_seq_one_letter_code
_entity_poly.pdbx_strand_id
1 'polypeptide(L)'
;MQGLIINNPSLEFLRPALERWVDCIDRFNQIQGDNEAPYWHGAAANVGVLAAAAWQGELVALEQYASKKQRDEGEREGRCDLSISSADATVHLHASQRWPRIARLDLTAALQETATLAKPIAYASQLKAGALFVTPWKAGQHASPEELQDLVDDLQKHTACALAWYFPYAYRKLHNELGQYYPGVALLLKQA
;
A
#
# COMPACT_ATOMS: atom_id res chain seq x y z
N MET A 1 -0.51 -13.94 -8.61
CA MET A 1 -1.34 -14.19 -7.41
C MET A 1 -1.74 -12.85 -6.86
N GLN A 2 -3.04 -12.63 -6.64
CA GLN A 2 -3.57 -11.35 -6.19
C GLN A 2 -4.76 -11.59 -5.28
N GLY A 3 -5.10 -10.59 -4.48
CA GLY A 3 -6.31 -10.63 -3.67
C GLY A 3 -6.56 -9.32 -2.93
N LEU A 4 -7.77 -9.22 -2.41
CA LEU A 4 -8.29 -8.06 -1.69
C LEU A 4 -9.24 -8.54 -0.59
N ILE A 5 -9.03 -8.05 0.61
CA ILE A 5 -9.89 -8.24 1.77
C ILE A 5 -10.15 -6.85 2.37
N ILE A 6 -11.42 -6.52 2.59
CA ILE A 6 -11.82 -5.30 3.32
C ILE A 6 -12.67 -5.75 4.50
N ASN A 7 -12.13 -5.59 5.71
CA ASN A 7 -12.78 -6.01 6.95
C ASN A 7 -13.53 -4.85 7.63
N ASN A 8 -13.21 -3.60 7.27
CA ASN A 8 -13.82 -2.41 7.82
C ASN A 8 -14.76 -1.75 6.79
N PRO A 9 -16.09 -1.72 7.03
CA PRO A 9 -17.06 -1.16 6.10
C PRO A 9 -16.80 0.31 5.73
N SER A 10 -16.16 1.10 6.60
CA SER A 10 -15.83 2.50 6.30
C SER A 10 -14.79 2.66 5.19
N LEU A 11 -14.04 1.59 4.87
CA LEU A 11 -13.05 1.57 3.79
C LEU A 11 -13.57 0.89 2.51
N GLU A 12 -14.81 0.39 2.51
CA GLU A 12 -15.37 -0.38 1.39
C GLU A 12 -15.41 0.44 0.09
N PHE A 13 -15.61 1.76 0.19
CA PHE A 13 -15.59 2.66 -0.97
C PHE A 13 -14.23 2.70 -1.69
N LEU A 14 -13.15 2.19 -1.08
CA LEU A 14 -11.83 2.08 -1.71
C LEU A 14 -11.69 0.85 -2.61
N ARG A 15 -12.64 -0.09 -2.58
CA ARG A 15 -12.58 -1.32 -3.38
C ARG A 15 -12.23 -1.05 -4.85
N PRO A 16 -12.86 -0.10 -5.58
CA PRO A 16 -12.50 0.18 -6.96
C PRO A 16 -11.03 0.57 -7.13
N ALA A 17 -10.49 1.41 -6.25
CA ALA A 17 -9.06 1.78 -6.29
C ALA A 17 -8.15 0.59 -6.01
N LEU A 18 -8.48 -0.23 -5.02
CA LEU A 18 -7.65 -1.38 -4.62
C LEU A 18 -7.65 -2.49 -5.68
N GLU A 19 -8.77 -2.69 -6.39
CA GLU A 19 -8.85 -3.59 -7.54
C GLU A 19 -8.03 -3.04 -8.72
N ARG A 20 -8.19 -1.74 -9.04
CA ARG A 20 -7.40 -1.07 -10.11
C ARG A 20 -5.93 -0.93 -9.80
N TRP A 21 -5.53 -0.99 -8.54
CA TRP A 21 -4.12 -0.86 -8.13
C TRP A 21 -3.27 -1.97 -8.74
N VAL A 22 -3.81 -3.18 -8.81
CA VAL A 22 -3.18 -4.32 -9.49
C VAL A 22 -3.01 -4.04 -10.99
N ASP A 23 -4.07 -3.59 -11.66
CA ASP A 23 -4.03 -3.23 -13.09
C ASP A 23 -2.98 -2.16 -13.38
N CYS A 24 -2.81 -1.19 -12.48
CA CYS A 24 -1.83 -0.12 -12.63
C CYS A 24 -0.39 -0.63 -12.53
N ILE A 25 -0.11 -1.53 -11.59
CA ILE A 25 1.20 -2.18 -11.46
C ILE A 25 1.48 -3.03 -12.70
N ASP A 26 0.51 -3.80 -13.16
CA ASP A 26 0.66 -4.62 -14.37
C ASP A 26 0.93 -3.78 -15.60
N ARG A 27 0.16 -2.71 -15.80
CA ARG A 27 0.37 -1.78 -16.92
C ARG A 27 1.75 -1.12 -16.85
N PHE A 28 2.19 -0.72 -15.66
CA PHE A 28 3.54 -0.17 -15.48
C PHE A 28 4.59 -1.17 -15.94
N ASN A 29 4.53 -2.40 -15.43
CA ASN A 29 5.53 -3.43 -15.75
C ASN A 29 5.47 -3.85 -17.23
N GLN A 30 4.29 -3.88 -17.86
CA GLN A 30 4.15 -4.15 -19.30
C GLN A 30 4.82 -3.08 -20.18
N ILE A 31 4.78 -1.81 -19.75
CA ILE A 31 5.33 -0.69 -20.52
C ILE A 31 6.83 -0.50 -20.24
N GLN A 32 7.25 -0.58 -18.97
CA GLN A 32 8.64 -0.38 -18.56
C GLN A 32 9.49 -1.65 -18.73
N GLY A 33 8.84 -2.80 -18.87
CA GLY A 33 9.50 -4.09 -19.08
C GLY A 33 10.10 -4.70 -17.80
N ASP A 34 10.89 -5.75 -18.00
CA ASP A 34 11.38 -6.65 -16.96
C ASP A 34 12.59 -6.11 -16.17
N ASN A 35 12.76 -4.80 -16.06
CA ASN A 35 13.88 -4.22 -15.31
C ASN A 35 13.42 -3.37 -14.13
N GLU A 36 12.11 -3.15 -13.98
CA GLU A 36 11.59 -2.18 -13.04
C GLU A 36 10.26 -2.62 -12.44
N ALA A 37 10.02 -2.19 -11.20
CA ALA A 37 8.72 -2.32 -10.56
C ALA A 37 8.43 -1.09 -9.71
N PRO A 38 7.19 -0.56 -9.71
CA PRO A 38 6.90 0.69 -9.01
C PRO A 38 7.10 0.56 -7.50
N TYR A 39 6.83 -0.63 -6.96
CA TYR A 39 7.01 -0.96 -5.56
C TYR A 39 8.48 -1.05 -5.11
N TRP A 40 9.45 -0.86 -6.02
CA TRP A 40 10.87 -0.78 -5.68
C TRP A 40 11.31 0.62 -5.19
N HIS A 41 10.53 1.65 -5.51
CA HIS A 41 10.94 3.06 -5.38
C HIS A 41 10.44 3.77 -4.12
N GLY A 42 10.18 3.03 -3.04
CA GLY A 42 9.73 3.64 -1.79
C GLY A 42 8.22 3.86 -1.70
N ALA A 43 7.78 4.36 -0.54
CA ALA A 43 6.37 4.59 -0.25
C ALA A 43 5.74 5.62 -1.20
N ALA A 44 6.47 6.66 -1.59
CA ALA A 44 5.97 7.72 -2.48
C ALA A 44 5.59 7.18 -3.87
N ALA A 45 6.40 6.30 -4.46
CA ALA A 45 6.06 5.68 -5.74
C ALA A 45 4.82 4.79 -5.63
N ASN A 46 4.70 4.02 -4.55
CA ASN A 46 3.51 3.21 -4.28
C ASN A 46 2.25 4.08 -4.09
N VAL A 47 2.38 5.22 -3.40
CA VAL A 47 1.30 6.22 -3.24
C VAL A 47 0.85 6.76 -4.60
N GLY A 48 1.78 7.13 -5.49
CA GLY A 48 1.44 7.61 -6.82
C GLY A 48 0.71 6.57 -7.67
N VAL A 49 1.10 5.29 -7.60
CA VAL A 49 0.37 4.20 -8.28
C VAL A 49 -1.01 3.99 -7.69
N LEU A 50 -1.17 4.06 -6.36
CA LEU A 50 -2.48 3.98 -5.71
C LEU A 50 -3.37 5.18 -6.07
N ALA A 51 -2.79 6.38 -6.19
CA ALA A 51 -3.52 7.57 -6.64
C ALA A 51 -4.02 7.42 -8.08
N ALA A 52 -3.17 6.91 -9.00
CA ALA A 52 -3.58 6.59 -10.37
C ALA A 52 -4.69 5.53 -10.42
N ALA A 53 -4.61 4.54 -9.54
CA ALA A 53 -5.64 3.51 -9.40
C ALA A 53 -6.97 4.07 -8.90
N ALA A 54 -6.94 5.01 -7.96
CA ALA A 54 -8.12 5.72 -7.50
C ALA A 54 -8.81 6.47 -8.64
N TRP A 55 -8.05 7.23 -9.45
CA TRP A 55 -8.59 7.90 -10.64
C TRP A 55 -9.20 6.93 -11.66
N GLN A 56 -8.58 5.76 -11.89
CA GLN A 56 -9.14 4.71 -12.76
C GLN A 56 -10.36 4.00 -12.16
N GLY A 57 -10.53 4.08 -10.83
CA GLY A 57 -11.66 3.53 -10.09
C GLY A 57 -12.80 4.55 -9.88
N GLU A 58 -12.84 5.62 -10.67
CA GLU A 58 -13.85 6.70 -10.57
C GLU A 58 -13.87 7.42 -9.20
N LEU A 59 -12.75 7.38 -8.49
CA LEU A 59 -12.49 8.18 -7.29
C LEU A 59 -11.57 9.34 -7.65
N VAL A 60 -11.41 10.28 -6.73
CA VAL A 60 -10.42 11.35 -6.85
C VAL A 60 -9.32 11.18 -5.82
N ALA A 61 -8.09 11.50 -6.21
CA ALA A 61 -6.92 11.41 -5.35
C ALA A 61 -6.15 12.73 -5.32
N LEU A 62 -5.69 13.12 -4.13
CA LEU A 62 -4.80 14.26 -3.94
C LEU A 62 -3.62 13.84 -3.06
N GLU A 63 -2.42 13.94 -3.63
CA GLU A 63 -1.16 13.62 -2.98
C GLU A 63 -0.56 14.83 -2.25
N GLN A 64 0.23 14.55 -1.21
CA GLN A 64 1.18 15.49 -0.61
C GLN A 64 0.61 16.87 -0.24
N TYR A 65 -0.55 16.89 0.42
CA TYR A 65 -1.24 18.14 0.76
C TYR A 65 -1.32 18.38 2.27
N ALA A 66 -1.37 19.66 2.64
CA ALA A 66 -1.67 20.06 4.01
C ALA A 66 -3.18 19.96 4.24
N SER A 67 -3.59 19.14 5.21
CA SER A 67 -5.00 18.97 5.55
C SER A 67 -5.58 20.23 6.19
N LYS A 68 -6.92 20.29 6.27
CA LYS A 68 -7.61 21.43 6.90
C LYS A 68 -7.12 21.65 8.34
N LYS A 69 -7.01 20.57 9.12
CA LYS A 69 -6.49 20.61 10.48
C LYS A 69 -5.12 21.28 10.55
N GLN A 70 -4.20 20.89 9.67
CA GLN A 70 -2.85 21.44 9.63
C GLN A 70 -2.81 22.92 9.26
N ARG A 71 -3.69 23.35 8.36
CA ARG A 71 -3.81 24.76 7.97
C ARG A 71 -4.38 25.61 9.11
N ASP A 72 -5.38 25.09 9.79
CA ASP A 72 -6.11 25.79 10.86
C ASP A 72 -5.28 25.87 12.15
N GLU A 73 -4.51 24.81 12.49
CA GLU A 73 -3.71 24.74 13.73
C GLU A 73 -2.26 25.23 13.55
N GLY A 74 -1.83 25.57 12.33
CA GLY A 74 -0.47 26.03 12.05
C GLY A 74 0.60 24.94 12.19
N GLU A 75 0.22 23.70 12.49
CA GLU A 75 1.10 22.53 12.55
C GLU A 75 1.57 22.16 11.13
N ARG A 76 2.85 22.43 10.85
CA ARG A 76 3.50 22.04 9.59
C ARG A 76 3.99 20.60 9.58
N GLU A 77 4.03 19.94 10.74
CA GLU A 77 4.44 18.55 10.86
C GLU A 77 3.22 17.62 10.62
N GLY A 78 3.40 16.55 9.85
CA GLY A 78 2.34 15.54 9.59
C GLY A 78 1.54 15.71 8.29
N ARG A 79 2.19 16.09 7.18
CA ARG A 79 1.57 16.17 5.85
C ARG A 79 0.79 14.88 5.52
N CYS A 80 -0.39 15.04 4.94
CA CYS A 80 -1.15 13.90 4.40
C CYS A 80 -0.49 13.43 3.10
N ASP A 81 -0.10 12.15 3.05
CA ASP A 81 0.59 11.61 1.88
C ASP A 81 -0.37 11.42 0.72
N LEU A 82 -1.60 10.99 1.01
CA LEU A 82 -2.64 10.74 0.03
C LEU A 82 -4.03 10.93 0.65
N SER A 83 -4.93 11.60 -0.06
CA SER A 83 -6.37 11.46 0.17
C SER A 83 -7.03 10.80 -1.02
N ILE A 84 -8.01 9.94 -0.73
CA ILE A 84 -8.87 9.32 -1.74
C ILE A 84 -10.32 9.62 -1.36
N SER A 85 -11.10 10.12 -2.31
CA SER A 85 -12.48 10.53 -2.10
C SER A 85 -13.42 9.96 -3.16
N SER A 86 -14.60 9.52 -2.72
CA SER A 86 -15.79 9.40 -3.55
C SER A 86 -16.68 10.63 -3.35
N ALA A 87 -17.89 10.62 -3.90
CA ALA A 87 -18.91 11.65 -3.61
C ALA A 87 -19.31 11.68 -2.12
N ASP A 88 -19.29 10.53 -1.44
CA ASP A 88 -19.87 10.35 -0.11
C ASP A 88 -18.83 10.15 1.00
N ALA A 89 -17.61 9.75 0.64
CA ALA A 89 -16.58 9.36 1.60
C ALA A 89 -15.21 9.93 1.22
N THR A 90 -14.36 10.13 2.22
CA THR A 90 -12.96 10.52 2.04
C THR A 90 -12.11 9.84 3.10
N VAL A 91 -10.99 9.27 2.70
CA VAL A 91 -9.94 8.79 3.62
C VAL A 91 -8.69 9.62 3.45
N HIS A 92 -8.04 9.91 4.57
CA HIS A 92 -6.71 10.52 4.63
C HIS A 92 -5.68 9.47 5.02
N LEU A 93 -4.58 9.38 4.27
CA LEU A 93 -3.59 8.32 4.42
C LEU A 93 -2.23 8.91 4.76
N HIS A 94 -1.58 8.30 5.74
CA HIS A 94 -0.14 8.38 5.91
C HIS A 94 0.49 7.08 5.43
N ALA A 95 1.50 7.17 4.57
CA ALA A 95 2.08 6.02 3.91
C ALA A 95 3.48 5.67 4.45
N SER A 96 3.74 4.38 4.61
CA SER A 96 5.06 3.85 4.95
C SER A 96 5.34 2.59 4.14
N GLN A 97 6.61 2.18 4.09
CA GLN A 97 6.99 0.92 3.44
C GLN A 97 7.93 0.10 4.32
N ARG A 98 7.80 -1.23 4.23
CA ARG A 98 8.70 -2.21 4.83
C ARG A 98 9.12 -3.25 3.79
N TRP A 99 10.30 -3.81 4.01
CA TRP A 99 10.95 -4.77 3.12
C TRP A 99 11.32 -6.05 3.88
N PRO A 100 10.32 -6.81 4.36
CA PRO A 100 10.57 -8.02 5.12
C PRO A 100 11.13 -9.12 4.23
N ARG A 101 11.87 -10.05 4.82
CA ARG A 101 12.16 -11.33 4.16
C ARG A 101 10.90 -12.18 4.14
N ILE A 102 10.67 -12.94 3.07
CA ILE A 102 9.47 -13.80 2.94
C ILE A 102 9.28 -14.71 4.16
N ALA A 103 10.36 -15.31 4.68
CA ALA A 103 10.30 -16.21 5.85
C ALA A 103 10.19 -15.49 7.22
N ARG A 104 10.08 -14.15 7.26
CA ARG A 104 10.02 -13.37 8.49
C ARG A 104 9.14 -12.13 8.32
N LEU A 105 7.84 -12.35 8.47
CA LEU A 105 6.82 -11.32 8.32
C LEU A 105 6.27 -10.84 9.68
N ASP A 106 7.06 -10.07 10.45
CA ASP A 106 6.52 -9.36 11.61
C ASP A 106 6.24 -7.90 11.23
N LEU A 107 4.96 -7.59 11.00
CA LEU A 107 4.50 -6.26 10.60
C LEU A 107 3.67 -5.59 11.69
N THR A 108 3.46 -6.23 12.84
CA THR A 108 2.52 -5.73 13.87
C THR A 108 2.93 -4.35 14.38
N ALA A 109 4.21 -4.19 14.75
CA ALA A 109 4.75 -2.93 15.20
C ALA A 109 4.71 -1.86 14.09
N ALA A 110 5.13 -2.22 12.86
CA ALA A 110 5.16 -1.29 11.74
C ALA A 110 3.76 -0.81 11.33
N LEU A 111 2.76 -1.70 11.36
CA LEU A 111 1.37 -1.35 11.05
C LEU A 111 0.79 -0.42 12.12
N GLN A 112 1.08 -0.69 13.39
CA GLN A 112 0.64 0.16 14.50
C GLN A 112 1.32 1.54 14.50
N GLU A 113 2.61 1.58 14.19
CA GLU A 113 3.39 2.81 14.01
C GLU A 113 2.78 3.66 12.89
N THR A 114 2.55 3.05 11.71
CA THR A 114 1.99 3.74 10.54
C THR A 114 0.60 4.31 10.83
N ALA A 115 -0.26 3.55 11.53
CA ALA A 115 -1.57 4.05 11.97
C ALA A 115 -1.44 5.21 12.98
N THR A 116 -0.48 5.14 13.89
CA THR A 116 -0.25 6.22 14.86
C THR A 116 0.19 7.52 14.18
N LEU A 117 1.06 7.42 13.17
CA LEU A 117 1.51 8.57 12.36
C LEU A 117 0.40 9.17 11.49
N ALA A 118 -0.66 8.42 11.19
CA ALA A 118 -1.83 8.94 10.50
C ALA A 118 -2.75 9.78 11.41
N LYS A 119 -2.67 9.68 12.74
CA LYS A 119 -3.52 10.45 13.67
C LYS A 119 -3.47 11.97 13.50
N PRO A 120 -2.29 12.61 13.37
CA PRO A 120 -2.21 14.07 13.25
C PRO A 120 -2.71 14.61 11.89
N ILE A 121 -2.77 13.78 10.84
CA ILE A 121 -2.97 14.28 9.46
C ILE A 121 -4.38 14.84 9.19
N ALA A 122 -5.37 14.56 10.04
CA ALA A 122 -6.76 15.02 9.86
C ALA A 122 -7.49 15.11 11.21
N TYR A 123 -8.68 15.74 11.24
CA TYR A 123 -9.49 15.81 12.46
C TYR A 123 -9.95 14.44 12.95
N ALA A 124 -10.30 14.34 14.24
CA ALA A 124 -10.81 13.11 14.85
C ALA A 124 -12.06 12.56 14.13
N SER A 125 -12.94 13.45 13.67
CA SER A 125 -14.17 13.12 12.94
C SER A 125 -13.96 12.63 11.50
N GLN A 126 -12.77 12.82 10.94
CA GLN A 126 -12.45 12.42 9.58
C GLN A 126 -11.84 11.02 9.58
N LEU A 127 -12.19 10.24 8.56
CA LEU A 127 -11.62 8.92 8.34
C LEU A 127 -10.15 9.06 7.93
N LYS A 128 -9.28 8.38 8.67
CA LYS A 128 -7.83 8.40 8.48
C LYS A 128 -7.26 7.02 8.77
N ALA A 129 -6.26 6.63 8.00
CA ALA A 129 -5.62 5.34 8.14
C ALA A 129 -4.13 5.41 7.82
N GLY A 130 -3.36 4.54 8.46
CA GLY A 130 -2.02 4.22 8.01
C GLY A 130 -2.07 3.27 6.81
N ALA A 131 -1.31 3.57 5.77
CA ALA A 131 -1.12 2.73 4.59
C ALA A 131 0.30 2.15 4.61
N LEU A 132 0.41 0.88 5.01
CA LEU A 132 1.69 0.18 5.05
C LEU A 132 1.86 -0.66 3.78
N PHE A 133 2.77 -0.23 2.91
CA PHE A 133 3.25 -1.02 1.79
C PHE A 133 4.31 -2.02 2.26
N VAL A 134 4.21 -3.26 1.77
CA VAL A 134 5.09 -4.36 2.14
C VAL A 134 5.64 -4.96 0.86
N THR A 135 6.93 -4.78 0.64
CA THR A 135 7.63 -5.35 -0.51
C THR A 135 8.52 -6.47 -0.02
N PRO A 136 8.00 -7.71 0.06
CA PRO A 136 8.77 -8.85 0.55
C PRO A 136 9.95 -9.10 -0.38
N TRP A 137 11.00 -9.73 0.16
CA TRP A 137 12.14 -10.14 -0.65
C TRP A 137 12.76 -11.47 -0.24
N LYS A 138 13.49 -12.07 -1.17
CA LYS A 138 14.22 -13.34 -0.99
C LYS A 138 15.58 -13.26 -1.67
N ALA A 139 16.61 -13.81 -1.03
CA ALA A 139 17.95 -13.87 -1.61
C ALA A 139 18.14 -15.11 -2.49
N GLY A 140 18.92 -14.97 -3.57
CA GLY A 140 19.50 -16.08 -4.33
C GLY A 140 18.55 -16.77 -5.33
N GLN A 141 17.25 -16.80 -5.05
CA GLN A 141 16.24 -17.33 -5.97
C GLN A 141 14.87 -16.67 -5.77
N HIS A 142 14.05 -16.77 -6.81
CA HIS A 142 12.65 -16.33 -6.77
C HIS A 142 11.82 -17.14 -5.76
N ALA A 143 10.73 -16.54 -5.28
CA ALA A 143 9.82 -17.19 -4.36
C ALA A 143 8.97 -18.26 -5.05
N SER A 144 8.78 -19.41 -4.41
CA SER A 144 7.87 -20.45 -4.90
C SER A 144 6.40 -20.05 -4.68
N PRO A 145 5.45 -20.66 -5.39
CA PRO A 145 4.02 -20.44 -5.13
C PRO A 145 3.61 -20.71 -3.69
N GLU A 146 4.18 -21.74 -3.05
CA GLU A 146 3.90 -22.13 -1.67
C GLU A 146 4.41 -21.05 -0.70
N GLU A 147 5.64 -20.57 -0.87
CA GLU A 147 6.20 -19.49 -0.05
C GLU A 147 5.36 -18.20 -0.15
N LEU A 148 4.78 -17.93 -1.32
CA LEU A 148 3.89 -16.78 -1.50
C LEU A 148 2.51 -17.00 -0.90
N GLN A 149 2.03 -18.25 -0.85
CA GLN A 149 0.79 -18.57 -0.15
C GLN A 149 0.98 -18.43 1.36
N ASP A 150 2.07 -18.97 1.92
CA ASP A 150 2.42 -18.82 3.34
C ASP A 150 2.55 -17.33 3.72
N LEU A 151 3.17 -16.53 2.84
CA LEU A 151 3.25 -15.08 2.99
C LEU A 151 1.86 -14.41 3.04
N VAL A 152 0.94 -14.81 2.16
CA VAL A 152 -0.44 -14.30 2.15
C VAL A 152 -1.17 -14.68 3.44
N ASP A 153 -1.00 -15.91 3.91
CA ASP A 153 -1.59 -16.38 5.15
C ASP A 153 -1.04 -15.60 6.35
N ASP A 154 0.27 -15.29 6.36
CA ASP A 154 0.89 -14.43 7.37
C ASP A 154 0.40 -12.98 7.31
N LEU A 155 0.24 -12.40 6.12
CA LEU A 155 -0.33 -11.06 5.94
C LEU A 155 -1.73 -10.97 6.56
N GLN A 156 -2.55 -12.00 6.38
CA GLN A 156 -3.92 -12.06 6.90
C GLN A 156 -4.01 -12.20 8.43
N LYS A 157 -2.97 -12.65 9.11
CA LYS A 157 -2.93 -12.75 10.59
C LYS A 157 -2.85 -11.37 11.27
N HIS A 158 -2.53 -10.31 10.52
CA HIS A 158 -2.38 -8.96 11.07
C HIS A 158 -3.72 -8.23 11.20
N THR A 159 -3.82 -7.31 12.16
CA THR A 159 -5.03 -6.54 12.47
C THR A 159 -5.28 -5.37 11.49
N ALA A 160 -5.25 -5.66 10.19
CA ALA A 160 -5.54 -4.70 9.13
C ALA A 160 -7.05 -4.54 8.89
N CYS A 161 -7.48 -3.30 8.64
CA CYS A 161 -8.84 -2.96 8.24
C CYS A 161 -9.12 -3.29 6.77
N ALA A 162 -8.08 -3.22 5.93
CA ALA A 162 -8.09 -3.73 4.57
C ALA A 162 -6.70 -4.25 4.20
N LEU A 163 -6.65 -5.25 3.33
CA LEU A 163 -5.44 -5.88 2.83
C LEU A 163 -5.60 -6.13 1.32
N ALA A 164 -4.67 -5.63 0.52
CA ALA A 164 -4.56 -5.95 -0.90
C ALA A 164 -3.15 -6.48 -1.19
N TRP A 165 -3.02 -7.41 -2.12
CA TRP A 165 -1.70 -7.92 -2.51
C TRP A 165 -1.62 -8.24 -3.98
N TYR A 166 -0.42 -8.08 -4.53
CA TYR A 166 -0.10 -8.44 -5.89
C TYR A 166 1.29 -9.05 -6.01
N PHE A 167 1.32 -10.33 -6.41
CA PHE A 167 2.52 -11.12 -6.67
C PHE A 167 2.49 -11.66 -8.10
N PRO A 168 2.82 -10.82 -9.11
CA PRO A 168 2.77 -11.17 -10.52
C PRO A 168 3.69 -12.33 -10.87
N TYR A 169 3.24 -13.29 -11.68
CA TYR A 169 4.08 -14.43 -12.05
C TYR A 169 5.28 -14.02 -12.93
N ALA A 170 5.03 -13.16 -13.93
CA ALA A 170 6.06 -12.71 -14.88
C ALA A 170 7.24 -12.02 -14.18
N TYR A 171 6.96 -11.24 -13.13
CA TYR A 171 7.95 -10.37 -12.49
C TYR A 171 8.57 -10.95 -11.21
N ARG A 172 8.27 -12.22 -10.85
CA ARG A 172 8.93 -12.90 -9.71
C ARG A 172 10.44 -13.11 -9.90
N LYS A 173 10.90 -13.14 -11.15
CA LYS A 173 12.31 -13.34 -11.52
C LYS A 173 13.13 -12.05 -11.45
N LEU A 174 12.47 -10.90 -11.28
CA LEU A 174 13.13 -9.62 -11.13
C LEU A 174 13.96 -9.62 -9.85
N HIS A 175 15.22 -9.22 -9.99
CA HIS A 175 16.16 -9.10 -8.90
C HIS A 175 17.06 -7.88 -9.09
N ASN A 176 17.54 -7.32 -7.98
CA ASN A 176 18.55 -6.27 -8.03
C ASN A 176 19.95 -6.87 -8.26
N GLU A 177 20.95 -5.99 -8.40
CA GLU A 177 22.36 -6.35 -8.59
C GLU A 177 22.93 -7.25 -7.48
N LEU A 178 22.30 -7.25 -6.30
CA LEU A 178 22.67 -8.10 -5.15
C LEU A 178 22.01 -9.49 -5.18
N GLY A 179 21.26 -9.82 -6.24
CA GLY A 179 20.53 -11.08 -6.35
C GLY A 179 19.34 -11.20 -5.39
N GLN A 180 18.77 -10.08 -4.97
CA GLN A 180 17.57 -10.04 -4.13
C GLN A 180 16.33 -9.95 -5.02
N TYR A 181 15.44 -10.92 -4.88
CA TYR A 181 14.20 -11.04 -5.64
C TYR A 181 13.05 -10.42 -4.87
N TYR A 182 12.21 -9.65 -5.56
CA TYR A 182 11.07 -8.94 -5.00
C TYR A 182 9.78 -9.37 -5.72
N PRO A 183 9.08 -10.40 -5.23
CA PRO A 183 8.02 -11.07 -5.98
C PRO A 183 6.73 -10.25 -6.15
N GLY A 184 6.65 -9.06 -5.55
CA GLY A 184 5.49 -8.17 -5.62
C GLY A 184 5.37 -7.29 -4.39
N VAL A 185 4.14 -6.87 -4.10
CA VAL A 185 3.82 -5.91 -3.03
C VAL A 185 2.47 -6.23 -2.38
N ALA A 186 2.35 -5.94 -1.09
CA ALA A 186 1.08 -5.90 -0.37
C ALA A 186 0.85 -4.51 0.23
N LEU A 187 -0.41 -4.15 0.42
CA LEU A 187 -0.87 -2.94 1.08
C LEU A 187 -1.78 -3.32 2.25
N LEU A 188 -1.39 -2.93 3.46
CA LEU A 188 -2.21 -3.04 4.66
C LEU A 188 -2.71 -1.66 5.06
N LEU A 189 -4.03 -1.50 5.19
CA LEU A 189 -4.64 -0.30 5.75
C LEU A 189 -5.05 -0.56 7.19
N LYS A 190 -4.69 0.34 8.10
CA LYS A 190 -5.17 0.32 9.49
C LYS A 190 -5.70 1.68 9.89
N GLN A 191 -6.97 1.72 10.29
CA GLN A 191 -7.60 2.96 10.77
C GLN A 191 -6.88 3.49 12.01
N ALA A 192 -6.70 4.81 12.05
CA ALA A 192 -5.91 5.52 13.05
C ALA A 192 -6.73 6.05 14.24
#